data_AF-A0A6A5AD47-F1
#
_entry.id   AF-A0A6A5AD47-F1
#
_cell.length_a   1.000
_cell.length_b   1.000
_cell.length_c   1.000
_cell.angle_alpha   90.00
_cell.angle_beta   90.00
_cell.angle_gamma   90.00
#
_symmetry.space_group_name_H-M   'P 1'
#
loop_
_entity.id
_entity.type
_entity.pdbx_description
1 polymer ?
#
loop_
_entity_poly.entity_id
_entity_poly.type
_entity_poly.pdbx_seq_one_letter_code
_entity_poly.pdbx_strand_id
1 'polypeptide(L)'
;MDNAKYHKGLPLDTLKYGNKKSVLQDACTVYGISFTNEMKAALCKKLSVHVSKIDIEVVSLARAAGHEVVYTPPYHSDLQLIEIVWAIVKCQDGRQYTQVTTFKDVRVQLMKSFEDLTPSSIKGCIHKTDMQLNKLAAYNKEQHEGDASDSDSSSSSNDSIER
;
A
#
# COMPACT_ATOMS: atom_id res chain seq x y z
N MET A 1 0.25 -4.94 -5.14
CA MET A 1 0.23 -5.31 -3.71
C MET A 1 -0.78 -4.44 -3.00
N ASP A 2 -1.60 -4.98 -2.09
CA ASP A 2 -2.47 -4.14 -1.25
C ASP A 2 -1.66 -3.29 -0.28
N ASN A 3 -2.33 -2.28 0.23
CA ASN A 3 -1.81 -1.30 1.18
C ASN A 3 -1.82 -1.82 2.63
N ALA A 4 -1.91 -3.14 2.85
CA ALA A 4 -1.99 -3.71 4.19
C ALA A 4 -0.71 -3.42 4.99
N LYS A 5 -0.87 -3.18 6.30
CA LYS A 5 0.23 -2.75 7.19
C LYS A 5 1.43 -3.71 7.16
N TYR A 6 1.17 -5.02 7.05
CA TYR A 6 2.21 -6.04 7.03
C TYR A 6 3.03 -6.06 5.73
N HIS A 7 2.57 -5.43 4.65
CA HIS A 7 3.31 -5.26 3.39
C HIS A 7 4.20 -4.02 3.36
N LYS A 8 4.19 -3.23 4.44
CA LYS A 8 4.98 -2.01 4.60
C LYS A 8 6.01 -2.11 5.73
N GLY A 9 6.36 -3.33 6.11
CA GLY A 9 7.37 -3.59 7.12
C GLY A 9 8.76 -3.15 6.67
N LEU A 10 9.40 -2.32 7.49
CA LEU A 10 10.83 -2.06 7.38
C LEU A 10 11.64 -3.24 7.94
N PRO A 11 12.91 -3.40 7.53
CA PRO A 11 13.83 -4.39 8.08
C PRO A 11 13.82 -4.47 9.61
N LEU A 12 14.09 -5.65 10.17
CA LEU A 12 13.99 -5.90 11.62
C LEU A 12 14.98 -5.05 12.44
N ASP A 13 16.17 -4.79 11.88
CA ASP A 13 17.23 -3.97 12.43
C ASP A 13 16.96 -2.45 12.33
N THR A 14 15.88 -2.06 11.64
CA THR A 14 15.50 -0.65 11.52
C THR A 14 15.17 -0.05 12.88
N LEU A 15 15.78 1.10 13.16
CA LEU A 15 15.61 1.85 14.41
C LEU A 15 14.16 2.33 14.57
N LYS A 16 13.61 2.08 15.76
CA LYS A 16 12.24 2.39 16.16
C LYS A 16 12.25 3.08 17.51
N TYR A 17 11.12 3.74 17.82
CA TYR A 17 10.91 4.31 19.15
C TYR A 17 10.97 3.26 20.28
N GLY A 18 10.88 1.96 19.99
CA GLY A 18 11.06 0.89 20.98
C GLY A 18 12.50 0.71 21.46
N ASN A 19 13.51 0.98 20.63
CA ASN A 19 14.92 0.68 20.94
C ASN A 19 15.44 1.42 22.18
N LYS A 20 16.47 0.91 22.87
CA LYS A 20 17.04 1.61 24.04
C LYS A 20 17.61 2.98 23.65
N LYS A 21 17.61 3.96 24.57
CA LYS A 21 18.17 5.31 24.31
C LYS A 21 19.63 5.23 23.84
N SER A 22 20.44 4.35 24.45
CA SER A 22 21.83 4.11 24.05
C SER A 22 21.95 3.72 22.58
N VAL A 23 21.12 2.78 22.10
CA VAL A 23 21.12 2.34 20.70
C VAL A 23 20.82 3.50 19.73
N LEU A 24 19.92 4.41 20.11
CA LEU A 24 19.63 5.59 19.29
C LEU A 24 20.80 6.59 19.31
N GLN A 25 21.50 6.74 20.43
CA GLN A 25 22.69 7.59 20.54
C GLN A 25 23.87 7.02 19.74
N ASP A 26 24.08 5.70 19.80
CA ASP A 26 25.08 4.99 19.00
C ASP A 26 24.80 5.19 17.50
N ALA A 27 23.53 5.03 17.09
CA ALA A 27 23.11 5.30 15.72
C ALA A 27 23.35 6.76 15.31
N CYS A 28 23.01 7.73 16.16
CA CYS A 28 23.33 9.14 15.88
C CYS A 28 24.83 9.35 15.68
N THR A 29 25.68 8.69 16.47
CA THR A 29 27.14 8.75 16.32
C THR A 29 27.59 8.18 14.98
N VAL A 30 27.06 7.01 14.59
CA VAL A 30 27.35 6.36 13.30
C VAL A 30 26.93 7.23 12.11
N TYR A 31 25.77 7.90 12.21
CA TYR A 31 25.28 8.80 11.16
C TYR A 31 25.87 10.22 11.22
N GLY A 32 26.75 10.52 12.19
CA GLY A 32 27.34 11.85 12.36
C GLY A 32 26.34 12.93 12.83
N ILE A 33 25.25 12.53 13.47
CA ILE A 33 24.21 13.42 13.99
C ILE A 33 24.60 13.87 15.39
N SER A 34 24.71 15.19 15.62
CA SER A 34 24.97 15.72 16.95
C SER A 34 23.75 15.56 17.87
N PHE A 35 24.01 15.09 19.09
CA PHE A 35 23.02 14.96 20.15
C PHE A 35 23.64 15.31 21.49
N THR A 36 22.81 15.83 22.40
CA THR A 36 23.19 16.13 23.79
C THR A 36 22.46 15.17 24.73
N ASN A 37 21.84 15.65 25.80
CA ASN A 37 21.04 14.83 26.70
C ASN A 37 19.55 14.80 26.33
N GLU A 38 19.27 14.84 25.04
CA GLU A 38 17.90 14.93 24.52
C GLU A 38 17.05 13.71 24.88
N MET A 39 15.73 13.89 24.89
CA MET A 39 14.79 12.79 25.07
C MET A 39 14.79 11.84 23.86
N LYS A 40 14.39 10.59 24.10
CA LYS A 40 14.28 9.55 23.06
C LYS A 40 13.51 10.01 21.82
N ALA A 41 12.40 10.73 22.02
CA ALA A 41 11.57 11.25 20.94
C ALA A 41 12.34 12.21 20.01
N ALA A 42 13.19 13.07 20.57
CA ALA A 42 14.02 13.99 19.80
C ALA A 42 15.08 13.25 18.97
N LEU A 43 15.74 12.24 19.57
CA LEU A 43 16.68 11.37 18.85
C LEU A 43 16.00 10.64 17.70
N CYS A 44 14.82 10.03 17.94
CA CYS A 44 14.04 9.37 16.90
C CYS A 44 13.63 10.33 15.78
N LYS A 45 13.27 11.57 16.10
CA LYS A 45 12.92 12.59 15.11
C LYS A 45 14.11 12.98 14.23
N LYS A 46 15.32 13.03 14.78
CA LYS A 46 16.54 13.25 13.98
C LYS A 46 16.86 12.06 13.10
N LEU A 47 16.71 10.85 13.64
CA LEU A 47 16.97 9.60 12.91
C LEU A 47 15.90 9.27 11.86
N SER A 48 14.70 9.84 11.95
CA SER A 48 13.60 9.53 11.02
C SER A 48 13.95 9.86 9.57
N VAL A 49 14.81 10.86 9.33
CA VAL A 49 15.31 11.23 8.00
C VAL A 49 16.18 10.12 7.38
N HIS A 50 16.87 9.33 8.21
CA HIS A 50 17.62 8.17 7.74
C HIS A 50 16.70 6.96 7.57
N VAL A 51 15.78 6.75 8.52
CA VAL A 51 14.81 5.65 8.45
C VAL A 51 13.89 5.79 7.24
N SER A 52 13.50 7.01 6.85
CA SER A 52 12.65 7.25 5.68
C SER A 52 13.31 6.92 4.34
N LYS A 53 14.63 6.73 4.32
CA LYS A 53 15.38 6.31 3.12
C LYS A 53 15.52 4.79 3.02
N ILE A 54 15.17 4.07 4.10
CA ILE A 54 15.22 2.61 4.12
C ILE A 54 14.01 2.10 3.35
N ASP A 55 14.27 1.27 2.34
CA ASP A 55 13.21 0.62 1.60
C ASP A 55 12.43 -0.35 2.51
N ILE A 56 11.15 -0.51 2.20
CA ILE A 56 10.33 -1.59 2.75
C ILE A 56 10.98 -2.93 2.37
N GLU A 57 11.02 -3.87 3.32
CA GLU A 57 11.69 -5.17 3.18
C GLU A 57 11.29 -5.90 1.88
N VAL A 58 9.97 -6.03 1.65
CA VAL A 58 9.44 -6.72 0.46
C VAL A 58 9.78 -6.00 -0.84
N VAL A 59 9.89 -4.67 -0.81
CA VAL A 59 10.27 -3.87 -1.99
C VAL A 59 11.76 -4.09 -2.31
N SER A 60 12.61 -4.13 -1.30
CA SER A 60 14.04 -4.45 -1.47
C SER A 60 14.22 -5.85 -2.06
N LEU A 61 13.53 -6.86 -1.50
CA LEU A 61 13.58 -8.24 -2.00
C LEU A 61 13.07 -8.38 -3.43
N ALA A 62 11.94 -7.74 -3.76
CA ALA A 62 11.40 -7.75 -5.12
C ALA A 62 12.37 -7.09 -6.11
N ARG A 63 12.96 -5.95 -5.73
CA ARG A 63 13.94 -5.25 -6.57
C ARG A 63 15.20 -6.08 -6.79
N ALA A 64 15.70 -6.77 -5.77
CA ALA A 64 16.84 -7.68 -5.89
C ALA A 64 16.55 -8.85 -6.84
N ALA A 65 15.28 -9.27 -6.94
CA ALA A 65 14.81 -10.26 -7.91
C ALA A 65 14.49 -9.68 -9.31
N GLY A 66 14.69 -8.39 -9.54
CA GLY A 66 14.40 -7.72 -10.81
C GLY A 66 12.93 -7.34 -11.02
N HIS A 67 12.16 -7.23 -9.94
CA HIS A 67 10.74 -6.88 -9.98
C HIS A 67 10.46 -5.52 -9.34
N GLU A 68 9.43 -4.83 -9.85
CA GLU A 68 8.89 -3.61 -9.26
C GLU A 68 7.62 -3.90 -8.46
N VAL A 69 7.51 -3.31 -7.28
CA VAL A 69 6.31 -3.40 -6.44
C VAL A 69 5.41 -2.21 -6.69
N VAL A 70 4.24 -2.47 -7.29
CA VAL A 70 3.16 -1.48 -7.44
C VAL A 70 2.12 -1.70 -6.36
N TYR A 71 1.71 -0.63 -5.68
CA TYR A 71 0.68 -0.66 -4.64
C TYR A 71 -0.68 -0.25 -5.20
N THR A 72 -1.75 -0.95 -4.82
CA THR A 72 -3.10 -0.48 -5.07
C THR A 72 -3.49 0.60 -4.06
N PRO A 73 -4.33 1.57 -4.46
CA PRO A 73 -4.92 2.53 -3.53
C PRO A 73 -5.67 1.83 -2.37
N PRO A 74 -5.74 2.45 -1.18
CA PRO A 74 -6.51 1.90 -0.06
C PRO A 74 -7.98 1.66 -0.44
N TYR A 75 -8.59 0.59 0.08
CA TYR A 75 -10.01 0.23 -0.15
C TYR A 75 -10.39 -0.14 -1.60
N HIS A 76 -9.42 -0.28 -2.49
CA HIS A 76 -9.63 -0.72 -3.87
C HIS A 76 -9.15 -2.16 -4.09
N SER A 77 -9.80 -3.11 -3.42
CA SER A 77 -9.53 -4.55 -3.62
C SER A 77 -9.99 -5.04 -4.98
N ASP A 78 -10.91 -4.34 -5.63
CA ASP A 78 -11.36 -4.57 -7.01
C ASP A 78 -10.24 -4.34 -8.05
N LEU A 79 -9.22 -3.55 -7.71
CA LEU A 79 -8.01 -3.39 -8.51
C LEU A 79 -6.99 -4.52 -8.31
N GLN A 80 -7.22 -5.41 -7.33
CA GLN A 80 -6.35 -6.56 -7.08
C GLN A 80 -6.85 -7.77 -7.87
N LEU A 81 -6.15 -8.07 -8.96
CA LEU A 81 -6.48 -9.19 -9.87
C LEU A 81 -6.74 -10.52 -9.13
N ILE A 82 -5.94 -10.79 -8.09
CA ILE A 82 -6.01 -12.02 -7.31
C ILE A 82 -7.37 -12.21 -6.62
N GLU A 83 -8.09 -11.13 -6.28
CA GLU A 83 -9.44 -11.22 -5.70
C GLU A 83 -10.45 -11.80 -6.69
N ILE A 84 -10.32 -11.47 -7.97
CA ILE A 84 -11.18 -12.01 -9.04
C ILE A 84 -10.84 -13.48 -9.28
N VAL A 85 -9.55 -13.83 -9.30
CA VAL A 85 -9.12 -15.23 -9.40
C VAL A 85 -9.67 -16.05 -8.24
N TRP A 86 -9.57 -15.53 -7.02
CA TRP A 86 -10.15 -16.15 -5.82
C TRP A 86 -11.67 -16.32 -5.92
N ALA A 87 -12.38 -15.36 -6.48
CA ALA A 87 -13.83 -15.49 -6.70
C ALA A 87 -14.16 -16.66 -7.65
N ILE A 88 -13.37 -16.85 -8.72
CA ILE A 88 -13.54 -17.98 -9.65
C ILE A 88 -13.30 -19.30 -8.93
N VAL A 89 -12.14 -19.44 -8.28
CA VAL A 89 -11.71 -20.67 -7.59
C VAL A 89 -12.72 -21.04 -6.48
N LYS A 90 -13.10 -20.09 -5.62
CA LYS A 90 -14.08 -20.33 -4.55
C LYS A 90 -15.46 -20.70 -5.09
N CYS A 91 -15.88 -20.13 -6.22
CA CYS A 91 -17.16 -20.47 -6.84
C CYS A 91 -17.15 -21.89 -7.43
N GLN A 92 -16.01 -22.37 -7.90
CA GLN A 92 -15.84 -23.74 -8.37
C GLN A 92 -15.79 -24.73 -7.20
N ASP A 93 -15.07 -24.37 -6.14
CA ASP A 93 -14.92 -25.23 -4.97
C ASP A 93 -16.23 -25.34 -4.17
N GLY A 94 -16.85 -24.18 -3.92
CA GLY A 94 -18.10 -24.08 -3.15
C GLY A 94 -19.27 -24.82 -3.78
N ARG A 95 -19.27 -25.04 -5.11
CA ARG A 95 -20.30 -25.84 -5.79
C ARG A 95 -20.23 -27.33 -5.51
N GLN A 96 -19.07 -27.85 -5.11
CA GLN A 96 -18.90 -29.27 -4.78
C GLN A 96 -18.79 -29.49 -3.26
N TYR A 97 -18.85 -28.41 -2.48
CA TYR A 97 -18.79 -28.48 -1.03
C TYR A 97 -20.04 -29.16 -0.46
N THR A 98 -19.81 -30.11 0.45
CA THR A 98 -20.84 -30.80 1.23
C THR A 98 -20.48 -30.83 2.72
N GLN A 99 -21.42 -31.18 3.61
CA GLN A 99 -21.17 -31.21 5.06
C GLN A 99 -20.10 -32.21 5.49
N VAL A 100 -19.76 -33.20 4.66
CA VAL A 100 -18.73 -34.21 4.94
C VAL A 100 -17.34 -33.83 4.40
N THR A 101 -17.22 -32.66 3.75
CA THR A 101 -15.96 -32.19 3.16
C THR A 101 -14.93 -31.92 4.24
N THR A 102 -13.76 -32.55 4.14
CA THR A 102 -12.65 -32.34 5.07
C THR A 102 -11.68 -31.28 4.55
N PHE A 103 -10.80 -30.78 5.42
CA PHE A 103 -9.75 -29.84 5.00
C PHE A 103 -8.77 -30.45 3.97
N LYS A 104 -8.58 -31.78 3.98
CA LYS A 104 -7.77 -32.48 2.98
C LYS A 104 -8.45 -32.43 1.61
N ASP A 105 -9.76 -32.63 1.57
CA ASP A 105 -10.55 -32.57 0.34
C ASP A 105 -10.53 -31.15 -0.23
N VAL A 106 -10.69 -30.13 0.62
CA VAL A 106 -10.57 -28.72 0.23
C VAL A 106 -9.21 -28.45 -0.40
N ARG A 107 -8.11 -28.96 0.16
CA ARG A 107 -6.77 -28.77 -0.44
C ARG A 107 -6.67 -29.40 -1.83
N VAL A 108 -7.15 -30.63 -2.01
CA VAL A 108 -7.11 -31.32 -3.32
C VAL A 108 -7.95 -30.55 -4.35
N GLN A 109 -9.15 -30.15 -3.95
CA GLN A 109 -10.08 -29.43 -4.80
C GLN A 109 -9.54 -28.05 -5.20
N LEU A 110 -8.94 -27.33 -4.24
CA LEU A 110 -8.32 -26.04 -4.46
C LEU A 110 -7.20 -26.11 -5.49
N MET A 111 -6.30 -27.10 -5.36
CA MET A 111 -5.21 -27.30 -6.33
C MET A 111 -5.76 -27.56 -7.73
N LYS A 112 -6.77 -28.44 -7.84
CA LYS A 112 -7.44 -28.72 -9.11
C LYS A 112 -8.08 -27.47 -9.70
N SER A 113 -8.78 -26.67 -8.90
CA SER A 113 -9.43 -25.44 -9.37
C SER A 113 -8.44 -24.39 -9.86
N PHE A 114 -7.22 -24.35 -9.32
CA PHE A 114 -6.13 -23.53 -9.86
C PHE A 114 -5.58 -24.09 -11.18
N GLU A 115 -5.44 -25.41 -11.32
CA GLU A 115 -5.03 -26.06 -12.56
C GLU A 115 -6.05 -25.86 -13.70
N ASP A 116 -7.34 -25.82 -13.35
CA ASP A 116 -8.44 -25.59 -14.29
C ASP A 116 -8.55 -24.11 -14.75
N LEU A 117 -7.75 -23.19 -14.20
CA LEU A 117 -7.75 -21.79 -14.62
C LEU A 117 -7.20 -21.65 -16.04
N THR A 118 -8.10 -21.35 -16.97
CA THR A 118 -7.72 -21.13 -18.37
C THR A 118 -7.05 -19.77 -18.59
N PRO A 119 -6.19 -19.62 -19.61
CA PRO A 119 -5.68 -18.31 -20.02
C PRO A 119 -6.78 -17.28 -20.32
N SER A 120 -7.92 -17.72 -20.87
CA SER A 120 -9.10 -16.87 -21.09
C SER A 120 -9.70 -16.34 -19.79
N SER A 121 -9.76 -17.17 -18.74
CA SER A 121 -10.22 -16.74 -17.42
C SER A 121 -9.32 -15.64 -16.86
N ILE A 122 -7.99 -15.83 -16.92
CA ILE A 122 -7.02 -14.84 -16.45
C ILE A 122 -7.10 -13.54 -17.26
N LYS A 123 -7.20 -13.64 -18.59
CA LYS A 123 -7.40 -12.48 -19.47
C LYS A 123 -8.69 -11.71 -19.13
N GLY A 124 -9.76 -12.43 -18.83
CA GLY A 124 -11.02 -11.84 -18.34
C GLY A 124 -10.85 -11.11 -17.01
N CYS A 125 -10.08 -11.67 -16.08
CA CYS A 125 -9.75 -11.01 -14.82
C CYS A 125 -8.98 -9.70 -15.06
N ILE A 126 -7.95 -9.73 -15.93
CA ILE A 126 -7.14 -8.55 -16.26
C ILE A 126 -8.03 -7.46 -16.86
N HIS A 127 -8.85 -7.81 -17.85
CA HIS A 127 -9.77 -6.87 -18.48
C HIS A 127 -10.72 -6.22 -17.47
N LYS A 128 -11.26 -7.00 -16.52
CA LYS A 128 -12.15 -6.47 -15.49
C LYS A 128 -11.41 -5.49 -14.55
N THR A 129 -10.18 -5.79 -14.16
CA THR A 129 -9.33 -4.88 -13.37
C THR A 129 -9.01 -3.60 -14.14
N ASP A 130 -8.65 -3.70 -15.43
CA ASP A 130 -8.39 -2.53 -16.28
C ASP A 130 -9.61 -1.63 -16.41
N MET A 131 -10.81 -2.21 -16.54
CA MET A 131 -12.04 -1.44 -16.56
C MET A 131 -12.26 -0.65 -15.26
N GLN A 132 -11.98 -1.24 -14.09
CA GLN A 132 -12.09 -0.52 -12.82
C GLN A 132 -11.04 0.58 -12.70
N LEU A 133 -9.80 0.30 -13.13
CA LEU A 133 -8.72 1.28 -13.12
C LEU A 133 -9.06 2.50 -13.99
N ASN A 134 -9.57 2.28 -15.20
CA ASN A 134 -9.96 3.34 -16.11
C ASN A 134 -11.12 4.18 -15.55
N LYS A 135 -12.10 3.55 -14.88
CA LYS A 135 -13.18 4.27 -14.19
C LYS A 135 -12.65 5.16 -13.07
N LEU A 136 -11.74 4.65 -12.25
CA LEU A 136 -11.12 5.42 -11.17
C LEU A 136 -10.30 6.58 -11.72
N ALA A 137 -9.56 6.36 -12.81
CA ALA A 137 -8.78 7.40 -13.47
C ALA A 137 -9.68 8.52 -14.04
N ALA A 138 -10.80 8.17 -14.66
CA ALA A 138 -11.78 9.15 -15.16
C ALA A 138 -12.38 9.98 -14.02
N TYR A 139 -12.82 9.33 -12.94
CA TYR A 139 -13.35 10.01 -11.75
C TYR A 139 -12.35 11.00 -11.14
N ASN A 140 -11.09 10.59 -10.99
CA ASN A 140 -10.04 11.47 -10.45
C ASN A 140 -9.80 12.70 -11.34
N LYS A 141 -9.90 12.54 -12.67
CA LYS A 141 -9.75 13.65 -13.61
C LYS A 141 -10.88 14.67 -13.48
N GLU A 142 -12.12 14.20 -13.38
CA GLU A 142 -13.31 15.05 -13.22
C GLU A 142 -13.27 15.88 -11.92
N GLN A 143 -12.80 15.29 -10.81
CA GLN A 143 -12.67 16.00 -9.53
C GLN A 143 -11.61 17.12 -9.58
N HIS A 144 -10.49 16.91 -10.28
CA HIS A 144 -9.44 17.92 -10.41
C HIS A 144 -9.81 19.10 -11.31
N GLU A 145 -10.72 18.90 -12.29
CA GLU A 145 -11.20 19.97 -13.16
C GLU A 145 -12.28 20.85 -12.47
N GLY A 146 -13.00 20.32 -11.49
CA GLY A 146 -14.00 21.07 -10.71
C GLY A 146 -13.42 22.06 -9.70
N ASP A 147 -12.27 21.75 -9.09
CA ASP A 147 -11.61 22.60 -8.07
C ASP A 147 -10.89 23.82 -8.65
N ALA A 148 -10.65 23.86 -9.97
CA ALA A 148 -9.97 24.99 -10.63
C ALA A 148 -10.91 26.17 -10.93
N SER A 149 -12.22 26.06 -10.65
CA SER A 149 -13.22 27.06 -11.02
C SER A 149 -13.61 28.05 -9.92
N ASP A 150 -13.09 27.91 -8.69
CA ASP A 150 -13.50 28.75 -7.52
C ASP A 150 -12.44 29.76 -7.05
N SER A 151 -11.46 30.10 -7.89
CA SER A 151 -10.63 31.30 -7.70
C SER A 151 -10.88 32.28 -8.83
N ASP A 152 -11.91 33.12 -8.69
CA ASP A 152 -11.69 34.54 -8.88
C ASP A 152 -12.83 35.42 -8.33
N SER A 153 -12.38 36.50 -7.70
CA SER A 153 -13.09 37.75 -7.41
C SER A 153 -13.83 37.87 -6.06
N SER A 154 -13.06 38.21 -5.03
CA SER A 154 -13.50 39.20 -4.04
C SER A 154 -12.47 40.32 -3.91
N SER A 155 -12.51 41.28 -4.84
CA SER A 155 -11.89 42.60 -4.65
C SER A 155 -12.70 43.37 -3.59
N SER A 156 -12.37 43.19 -2.31
CA SER A 156 -12.92 44.01 -1.23
C SER A 156 -12.18 45.35 -1.14
N SER A 157 -12.78 46.38 -1.71
CA SER A 157 -12.53 47.78 -1.36
C SER A 157 -12.76 48.00 0.13
N ASN A 158 -11.84 48.72 0.79
CA ASN A 158 -11.97 49.47 2.05
C ASN A 158 -10.57 49.99 2.40
N ASP A 159 -10.32 51.15 3.00
CA ASP A 159 -11.06 52.35 3.37
C ASP A 159 -9.96 53.32 3.85
N SER A 160 -10.15 54.63 3.74
CA SER A 160 -9.25 55.60 4.38
C SER A 160 -10.04 56.84 4.74
N ILE A 161 -10.73 56.75 5.88
CA ILE A 161 -11.21 57.88 6.65
C ILE A 161 -10.18 58.17 7.73
N GLU A 162 -9.52 59.32 7.63
CA GLU A 162 -8.84 59.96 8.75
C GLU A 162 -9.29 61.42 8.82
N ARG A 163 -10.18 61.72 9.78
CA ARG A 163 -10.06 62.77 10.80
C ARG A 163 -11.34 62.91 11.62
#